data_AF-A0A413BD05-F1
#
_entry.id   AF-A0A413BD05-F1
#
_cell.length_a   1.000
_cell.length_b   1.000
_cell.length_c   1.000
_cell.angle_alpha   90.00
_cell.angle_beta   90.00
_cell.angle_gamma   90.00
#
_symmetry.space_group_name_H-M   'P 1'
#
loop_
_entity.id
_entity.type
_entity.pdbx_description
1 polymer ?
#
loop_
_entity_poly.entity_id
_entity_poly.type
_entity_poly.pdbx_seq_one_letter_code
_entity_poly.pdbx_strand_id
1 'polypeptide(L)'
;MLFDVSFNAIKAIGCNLDGSYFKECLAEYDINETVYPIGEACRKNLLVLMTLTESFYCFTDGLLLFLGGSVDEMLDCIVGECRKPIEIE
;
A
#
# COMPACT_ATOMS: atom_id res chain seq x y z
N MET A 1 17.39 -23.56 -16.72
CA MET A 1 15.92 -23.60 -16.59
C MET A 1 15.54 -22.41 -15.73
N LEU A 2 14.88 -21.40 -16.31
CA LEU A 2 14.30 -20.33 -15.49
C LEU A 2 13.19 -20.98 -14.67
N PHE A 3 13.32 -20.95 -13.34
CA PHE A 3 12.18 -21.24 -12.49
C PHE A 3 11.21 -20.07 -12.66
N ASP A 4 10.03 -20.37 -13.19
CA ASP A 4 8.94 -19.44 -13.28
C ASP A 4 8.41 -19.26 -11.84
N VAL A 5 9.06 -18.35 -11.10
CA VAL A 5 8.63 -18.01 -9.75
C VAL A 5 7.39 -17.15 -9.89
N SER A 6 6.23 -17.80 -9.83
CA SER A 6 4.94 -17.15 -9.67
C SER A 6 4.91 -16.47 -8.29
N PHE A 7 5.35 -15.22 -8.24
CA PHE A 7 5.22 -14.39 -7.04
C PHE A 7 3.78 -13.88 -6.95
N ASN A 8 3.00 -14.47 -6.06
CA ASN A 8 1.65 -14.01 -5.75
C ASN A 8 1.74 -13.13 -4.49
N ALA A 9 1.77 -11.81 -4.68
CA ALA A 9 1.87 -10.84 -3.58
C ALA A 9 0.78 -11.05 -2.52
N ILE A 10 -0.46 -11.33 -2.94
CA ILE A 10 -1.59 -11.60 -2.03
C ILE A 10 -1.31 -12.81 -1.12
N LYS A 11 -0.73 -13.89 -1.67
CA LYS A 11 -0.34 -15.07 -0.87
C LYS A 11 0.90 -14.82 -0.01
N ALA A 12 1.85 -14.00 -0.46
CA ALA A 12 3.04 -13.65 0.31
C ALA A 12 2.69 -12.76 1.51
N ILE A 13 1.68 -11.92 1.36
CA ILE A 13 1.21 -10.95 2.34
C ILE A 13 0.18 -11.56 3.31
N GLY A 14 -0.63 -12.50 2.84
CA GLY A 14 -1.82 -13.04 3.53
C GLY A 14 -1.63 -13.82 4.83
N CYS A 15 -0.40 -13.95 5.36
CA CYS A 15 -0.15 -14.65 6.62
C CYS A 15 -0.04 -13.69 7.84
N ASN A 16 0.29 -12.42 7.62
CA ASN A 16 0.62 -11.46 8.68
C ASN A 16 -0.31 -10.24 8.73
N LEU A 17 -1.17 -10.05 7.74
CA LEU A 17 -2.11 -8.93 7.71
C LEU A 17 -3.40 -9.30 8.45
N ASP A 18 -3.74 -8.52 9.47
CA ASP A 18 -5.02 -8.62 10.16
C ASP A 18 -6.15 -8.06 9.27
N GLY A 19 -6.86 -8.94 8.57
CA GLY A 19 -7.93 -8.53 7.66
C GLY A 19 -9.06 -7.70 8.29
N SER A 20 -9.19 -7.67 9.63
CA SER A 20 -10.16 -6.83 10.34
C SER A 20 -9.68 -5.38 10.41
N TYR A 21 -8.41 -5.19 10.78
CA TYR A 21 -7.72 -3.89 10.74
C TYR A 21 -7.80 -3.27 9.34
N PHE A 22 -7.64 -4.09 8.30
CA PHE A 22 -7.80 -3.64 6.92
C PHE A 22 -9.20 -3.14 6.57
N LYS A 23 -10.24 -3.86 6.99
CA LYS A 23 -11.62 -3.44 6.71
C LYS A 23 -11.97 -2.14 7.43
N GLU A 24 -11.48 -1.96 8.65
CA GLU A 24 -11.66 -0.73 9.41
C GLU A 24 -10.94 0.44 8.74
N CYS A 25 -9.67 0.26 8.33
CA CYS A 25 -8.94 1.24 7.54
C CYS A 25 -9.69 1.61 6.24
N LEU A 26 -10.11 0.63 5.42
CA LEU A 26 -10.80 0.91 4.16
C LEU A 26 -12.13 1.65 4.36
N ALA A 27 -12.86 1.35 5.44
CA ALA A 27 -14.11 2.04 5.78
C ALA A 27 -13.87 3.47 6.30
N GLU A 28 -12.77 3.71 7.02
CA GLU A 28 -12.38 5.05 7.50
C GLU A 28 -12.08 6.02 6.35
N TYR A 29 -11.58 5.53 5.21
CA TYR A 29 -11.12 6.35 4.09
C TYR A 29 -12.13 6.55 2.94
N ASP A 30 -13.36 6.04 3.05
CA ASP A 30 -14.36 6.04 1.96
C ASP A 30 -13.81 5.52 0.60
N ILE A 31 -12.82 4.63 0.66
CA ILE A 31 -12.22 4.02 -0.53
C ILE A 31 -13.24 3.02 -1.07
N ASN A 32 -14.08 3.50 -1.98
CA ASN A 32 -15.11 2.74 -2.67
C ASN A 32 -14.57 1.93 -3.86
N GLU A 33 -13.25 1.75 -3.94
CA GLU A 33 -12.59 0.97 -4.98
C GLU A 33 -11.84 -0.24 -4.40
N THR A 34 -11.57 -1.21 -5.27
CA THR A 34 -10.79 -2.39 -4.86
C THR A 34 -9.32 -2.00 -4.75
N VAL A 35 -8.76 -2.18 -3.56
CA VAL A 35 -7.33 -1.98 -3.30
C VAL A 35 -6.68 -3.26 -2.77
N TYR A 36 -5.39 -3.39 -3.06
CA TYR A 36 -4.56 -4.51 -2.64
C TYR A 36 -3.50 -3.99 -1.66
N PRO A 37 -3.41 -4.55 -0.45
CA PRO A 37 -2.26 -4.29 0.39
C PRO A 37 -1.02 -4.92 -0.24
N ILE A 38 0.04 -4.14 -0.36
CA ILE A 38 1.28 -4.56 -1.00
C ILE A 38 2.50 -4.49 -0.07
N GLY A 39 2.37 -3.84 1.08
CA GLY A 39 3.44 -3.79 2.08
C GLY A 39 2.99 -3.21 3.41
N GLU A 40 3.62 -3.63 4.50
CA GLU A 40 3.44 -3.08 5.84
C GLU A 40 4.84 -2.85 6.43
N ALA A 41 5.12 -1.66 6.96
CA ALA A 41 6.39 -1.41 7.65
C ALA A 41 6.32 -1.84 9.13
N CYS A 42 7.50 -2.12 9.68
CA CYS A 42 7.68 -2.67 11.01
C CYS A 42 6.91 -1.89 12.09
N ARG A 43 6.21 -2.61 12.98
CA ARG A 43 5.32 -2.11 14.05
C ARG A 43 3.92 -1.64 13.62
N LYS A 44 3.45 -1.99 12.42
CA LYS A 44 2.11 -1.63 11.93
C LYS A 44 1.89 -0.12 11.73
N ASN A 45 2.98 0.62 11.55
CA ASN A 45 2.91 2.08 11.46
C ASN A 45 2.76 2.58 10.03
N LEU A 46 3.07 1.78 9.02
CA LEU A 46 2.90 2.14 7.62
C LEU A 46 2.24 0.99 6.88
N LEU A 47 1.15 1.26 6.19
CA LEU A 47 0.50 0.32 5.31
C LEU A 47 0.49 0.89 3.89
N VAL A 48 0.96 0.14 2.89
CA VAL A 48 0.96 0.55 1.49
C VAL A 48 -0.11 -0.22 0.71
N LEU A 49 -0.92 0.52 -0.04
CA LEU A 49 -2.05 0.05 -0.83
C LEU A 49 -1.84 0.36 -2.31
N MET A 50 -2.35 -0.51 -3.17
CA MET A 50 -2.35 -0.34 -4.63
C MET A 50 -3.77 -0.51 -5.16
N THR A 51 -4.26 0.44 -5.96
CA THR A 51 -5.56 0.35 -6.64
C THR A 51 -5.48 -0.51 -7.90
N LEU A 52 -6.64 -0.85 -8.47
CA LEU A 52 -6.70 -1.50 -9.79
C LEU A 52 -6.10 -0.65 -10.92
N THR A 53 -6.08 0.67 -10.76
CA THR A 53 -5.52 1.62 -11.72
C THR A 53 -4.04 1.93 -11.44
N GLU A 54 -3.35 1.08 -10.68
CA GLU A 54 -1.92 1.21 -10.34
C GLU A 54 -1.59 2.52 -9.61
N SER A 55 -2.53 3.03 -8.84
CA SER A 55 -2.30 4.16 -7.94
C SER A 55 -1.89 3.66 -6.56
N PHE A 56 -0.94 4.34 -5.94
CA PHE A 56 -0.32 3.91 -4.68
C PHE A 56 -0.63 4.87 -3.56
N TYR A 57 -1.00 4.31 -2.42
CA TYR A 57 -1.32 5.05 -1.21
C TYR A 57 -0.57 4.44 -0.03
N CYS A 58 -0.32 5.24 1.00
CA CYS A 58 0.01 4.70 2.30
C CYS A 58 -0.79 5.32 3.43
N PHE A 59 -0.98 4.50 4.46
CA PHE A 59 -1.54 4.92 5.73
C PHE A 59 -0.45 4.91 6.79
N THR A 60 -0.24 6.05 7.45
CA THR A 60 0.71 6.20 8.55
C THR A 60 0.20 7.23 9.54
N ASP A 61 0.29 6.94 10.84
CA ASP A 61 -0.05 7.88 11.92
C ASP A 61 -1.44 8.55 11.80
N GLY A 62 -2.43 7.84 11.25
CA GLY A 62 -3.78 8.39 11.06
C GLY A 62 -3.98 9.18 9.75
N LEU A 63 -2.95 9.27 8.91
CA LEU A 63 -2.98 10.03 7.65
C LEU A 63 -2.98 9.10 6.44
N LEU A 64 -3.83 9.42 5.47
CA LEU A 64 -3.82 8.81 4.14
C LEU A 64 -2.98 9.67 3.20
N LEU A 65 -1.98 9.06 2.59
CA LEU A 65 -1.01 9.70 1.72
C LEU A 65 -1.04 9.06 0.34
N PHE A 66 -1.12 9.86 -0.72
CA PHE A 66 -0.90 9.43 -2.09
C PHE A 66 0.59 9.42 -2.41
N LEU A 67 1.06 8.28 -2.90
CA LEU A 67 2.47 8.01 -3.21
C LEU A 67 2.80 8.08 -4.70
N GLY A 68 1.79 8.13 -5.58
CA GLY A 68 1.98 8.27 -7.02
C GLY A 68 1.20 7.26 -7.85
N GLY A 69 1.28 7.43 -9.17
CA GLY A 69 0.62 6.57 -10.17
C GLY A 69 1.54 5.50 -10.76
N SER A 70 2.71 5.26 -10.16
CA SER A 70 3.65 4.22 -10.58
C SER A 70 4.48 3.70 -9.40
N VAL A 71 5.08 2.53 -9.58
CA VAL A 71 5.98 1.93 -8.59
C VAL A 71 7.18 2.84 -8.31
N ASP A 72 7.73 3.49 -9.34
CA ASP A 72 8.89 4.37 -9.19
C ASP A 72 8.55 5.59 -8.32
N GLU A 73 7.39 6.22 -8.57
CA GLU A 73 6.93 7.36 -7.76
C GLU A 73 6.68 6.96 -6.30
N MET A 74 6.10 5.78 -6.10
CA MET A 74 5.87 5.23 -4.77
C MET A 74 7.18 4.99 -4.03
N LEU A 75 8.18 4.38 -4.67
CA LEU A 75 9.49 4.16 -4.07
C LEU A 75 10.20 5.48 -3.76
N ASP A 76 10.15 6.45 -4.68
CA ASP A 76 10.71 7.79 -4.45
C ASP A 76 10.12 8.46 -3.19
N CYS A 77 8.82 8.30 -2.96
CA CYS A 77 8.14 8.82 -1.77
C CYS A 77 8.49 8.05 -0.49
N ILE A 78 8.61 6.72 -0.55
CA ILE A 78 8.92 5.88 0.61
C ILE A 78 10.37 6.05 1.06
N VAL A 79 11.31 6.07 0.12
CA VAL A 79 12.74 6.27 0.42
C VAL A 79 13.00 7.74 0.79
N GLY A 80 12.15 8.66 0.32
CA GLY A 80 12.23 10.09 0.64
C GLY A 80 13.31 10.82 -0.15
N GLU A 81 13.71 10.28 -1.31
CA GLU A 81 14.83 10.81 -2.09
C GLU A 81 14.40 11.91 -3.07
N CYS A 82 13.30 11.71 -3.78
CA CYS A 82 12.96 12.56 -4.94
C CYS A 82 11.57 13.18 -4.88
N ARG A 83 10.64 12.61 -4.10
CA ARG A 83 9.26 13.08 -4.02
C ARG A 83 8.74 13.02 -2.59
N LYS A 84 7.72 13.85 -2.33
CA LYS A 84 6.98 13.82 -1.08
C LYS A 84 5.57 13.28 -1.34
N PRO A 85 5.03 12.47 -0.42
CA PRO A 85 3.63 12.09 -0.46
C PRO A 85 2.70 13.30 -0.43
N ILE A 86 1.51 13.14 -0.99
CA ILE A 86 0.43 14.14 -0.94
C ILE A 86 -0.62 13.63 0.04
N GLU A 87 -0.95 14.42 1.07
CA GLU A 87 -2.05 14.10 1.98
C GLU A 87 -3.40 14.22 1.26
N ILE A 88 -4.28 13.25 1.50
CA ILE A 88 -5.62 13.19 0.91
C ILE A 88 -6.62 13.41 2.06
N GLU A 89 -7.48 14.42 1.92
CA GLU A 89 -8.61 14.71 2.83
C GLU A 89 -9.83 13.84 2.56
#